data_AF-A0A8R1DKC7-F1
#
_entry.id   AF-A0A8R1DKC7-F1
#
_cell.length_a   1.000
_cell.length_b   1.000
_cell.length_c   1.000
_cell.angle_alpha   90.00
_cell.angle_beta   90.00
_cell.angle_gamma   90.00
#
_symmetry.space_group_name_H-M   'P 1'
#
loop_
_entity.id
_entity.type
_entity.pdbx_description
1 polymer ?
#
loop_
_entity_poly.entity_id
_entity_poly.type
_entity_poly.pdbx_seq_one_letter_code
_entity_poly.pdbx_strand_id
1 'polypeptide(L)'
;MMDNLLPWASQPFVGRPFILQKDWAPFHGAKATKVVLDTHFPGYLGKDLWPTRSPDLNPMDFSVLGLLESKISGSSYNSVDALKAAL
;
A
#
# COMPACT_ATOMS: atom_id res chain seq x y z
N MET A 1 -7.15 -2.93 -6.30
CA MET A 1 -5.98 -2.32 -6.99
C MET A 1 -6.45 -1.39 -8.10
N MET A 2 -7.28 -1.86 -9.03
CA MET A 2 -7.79 -1.05 -10.13
C MET A 2 -8.66 0.12 -9.68
N ASP A 3 -9.55 -0.08 -8.71
CA ASP A 3 -10.58 0.95 -8.41
C ASP A 3 -10.04 2.13 -7.58
N ASN A 4 -8.93 1.93 -6.88
CA ASN A 4 -8.38 2.92 -5.94
C ASN A 4 -6.94 3.30 -6.28
N LEU A 5 -6.03 2.31 -6.30
CA LEU A 5 -4.59 2.57 -6.40
C LEU A 5 -4.19 3.12 -7.77
N LEU A 6 -4.71 2.56 -8.86
CA LEU A 6 -4.33 2.98 -10.21
C LEU A 6 -4.81 4.41 -10.53
N PRO A 7 -6.08 4.80 -10.29
CA PRO A 7 -6.54 6.17 -10.42
C PRO A 7 -5.76 7.14 -9.53
N TRP A 8 -5.50 6.74 -8.28
CA TRP A 8 -4.72 7.57 -7.35
C TRP A 8 -3.30 7.77 -7.86
N ALA A 9 -2.56 6.72 -8.22
CA ALA A 9 -1.17 6.82 -8.68
C ALA A 9 -1.03 7.59 -10.01
N SER A 10 -2.08 7.62 -10.82
CA SER A 10 -2.08 8.35 -12.09
C SER A 10 -2.09 9.87 -11.93
N GLN A 11 -2.43 10.41 -10.75
CA GLN A 11 -2.50 11.85 -10.49
C GLN A 11 -1.18 12.49 -9.98
N PRO A 12 -0.53 12.00 -8.90
CA PRO A 12 0.68 12.61 -8.35
C PRO A 12 1.90 12.36 -9.24
N PHE A 13 1.86 11.35 -10.10
CA PHE A 13 2.96 10.95 -10.98
C PHE A 13 2.68 11.24 -12.46
N VAL A 14 1.76 12.17 -12.80
CA VAL A 14 1.48 12.52 -14.20
C VAL A 14 2.79 12.83 -14.93
N GLY A 15 3.07 12.04 -15.97
CA GLY A 15 4.25 12.19 -16.81
C GLY A 15 5.58 11.74 -16.18
N ARG A 16 5.57 11.06 -15.02
CA ARG A 16 6.78 10.57 -14.35
C ARG A 16 6.69 9.06 -14.07
N PRO A 17 7.77 8.29 -14.30
CA PRO A 17 7.80 6.89 -13.89
C PRO A 17 7.83 6.78 -12.36
N PHE A 18 7.19 5.74 -11.84
CA PHE A 18 7.23 5.38 -10.41
C PHE A 18 7.37 3.87 -10.27
N ILE A 19 7.80 3.41 -9.08
CA ILE A 19 7.90 1.99 -8.76
C ILE A 19 6.97 1.70 -7.60
N LEU A 20 6.11 0.68 -7.77
CA LEU A 20 5.27 0.20 -6.68
C LEU A 20 6.04 -0.76 -5.76
N GLN A 21 6.01 -0.49 -4.46
CA GLN A 21 6.53 -1.37 -3.41
C GLN A 21 5.39 -2.12 -2.70
N LYS A 22 5.63 -3.38 -2.33
CA LYS A 22 4.71 -4.22 -1.54
C LYS A 22 5.47 -5.34 -0.82
N ASP A 23 4.86 -5.90 0.21
CA ASP A 23 5.44 -6.91 1.13
C ASP A 23 5.44 -8.36 0.60
N TRP A 24 4.84 -8.58 -0.57
CA TRP A 24 4.70 -9.90 -1.22
C TRP A 24 4.05 -10.99 -0.36
N ALA A 25 3.13 -10.64 0.55
CA ALA A 25 2.28 -11.63 1.20
C ALA A 25 1.54 -12.51 0.17
N PRO A 26 1.07 -13.73 0.51
CA PRO A 26 0.64 -14.75 -0.46
C PRO A 26 -0.32 -14.24 -1.55
N PHE A 27 -1.31 -13.43 -1.18
CA PHE A 27 -2.25 -12.82 -2.14
C PHE A 27 -1.60 -11.77 -3.03
N HIS A 28 -0.70 -10.95 -2.48
CA HIS A 28 0.02 -9.93 -3.23
C HIS A 28 1.01 -10.55 -4.24
N GLY A 29 1.43 -11.80 -4.02
CA GLY A 29 2.25 -12.60 -4.93
C GLY A 29 1.50 -13.45 -5.95
N ALA A 30 0.17 -13.49 -5.90
CA ALA A 30 -0.63 -14.33 -6.78
C ALA A 30 -0.44 -13.99 -8.26
N LYS A 31 -0.63 -14.99 -9.13
CA LYS A 31 -0.49 -14.83 -10.60
C LYS A 31 -1.41 -13.73 -11.13
N ALA A 32 -2.67 -13.71 -10.68
CA ALA A 32 -3.63 -12.68 -11.07
C ALA A 32 -3.17 -11.27 -10.70
N THR A 33 -2.57 -11.09 -9.51
CA THR A 33 -2.02 -9.80 -9.08
C THR A 33 -0.81 -9.40 -9.92
N LYS A 34 0.05 -10.33 -10.30
CA LYS A 34 1.19 -10.03 -11.20
C LYS A 34 0.72 -9.57 -12.58
N VAL A 35 -0.27 -10.24 -13.17
CA VAL A 35 -0.86 -9.82 -14.47
C VAL A 35 -1.34 -8.36 -14.41
N VAL A 36 -2.02 -7.97 -13.32
CA VAL A 36 -2.46 -6.58 -13.13
C VAL A 36 -1.28 -5.62 -13.05
N LEU A 37 -0.23 -5.98 -12.33
CA LEU A 37 0.96 -5.14 -12.22
C LEU A 37 1.67 -4.93 -13.54
N ASP A 38 1.94 -6.03 -14.25
CA ASP A 38 2.65 -6.02 -15.53
C ASP A 38 1.87 -5.21 -16.58
N THR A 39 0.53 -5.20 -16.49
CA THR A 39 -0.34 -4.51 -17.45
C THR A 39 -0.47 -3.01 -17.18
N HIS A 40 -0.52 -2.59 -15.91
CA HIS A 40 -0.96 -1.24 -15.54
C HIS A 40 0.08 -0.37 -14.85
N PHE A 41 1.16 -0.94 -14.35
CA PHE A 41 2.16 -0.20 -13.58
C PHE A 41 3.47 -0.09 -14.37
N PRO A 42 4.13 1.08 -14.38
CA PRO A 42 5.40 1.28 -15.08
C PRO A 42 6.55 0.47 -14.45
N GLY A 43 6.40 0.04 -13.19
CA GLY A 43 7.28 -0.92 -12.55
C GLY A 43 6.88 -1.21 -11.10
N TYR A 44 7.42 -2.29 -10.55
CA TYR A 44 7.22 -2.68 -9.16
C TYR A 44 8.45 -3.42 -8.63
N LEU A 45 8.69 -3.35 -7.32
CA LEU A 45 9.75 -4.12 -6.67
C LEU A 45 9.36 -5.60 -6.68
N GLY A 46 10.10 -6.38 -7.46
CA GLY A 46 9.92 -7.83 -7.61
C GLY A 46 10.06 -8.59 -6.28
N LYS A 47 9.47 -9.79 -6.21
CA LYS A 47 9.52 -10.62 -5.01
C LYS A 47 10.95 -10.92 -4.57
N ASP A 48 11.83 -11.16 -5.54
CA ASP A 48 13.22 -11.50 -5.29
C ASP A 48 14.07 -10.31 -4.81
N LEU A 49 13.55 -9.08 -4.96
CA LEU A 49 14.17 -7.86 -4.47
C LEU A 49 13.65 -7.43 -3.09
N TRP A 50 12.60 -8.07 -2.58
CA TRP A 50 11.99 -7.75 -1.29
C TRP A 50 12.29 -8.85 -0.26
N PRO A 51 13.03 -8.55 0.82
CA PRO A 51 13.30 -9.54 1.85
C PRO A 51 12.01 -9.92 2.58
N THR A 52 11.85 -11.22 2.84
CA THR A 52 10.68 -11.74 3.55
C THR A 52 10.68 -11.28 5.01
N ARG A 53 9.51 -10.86 5.53
CA ARG A 53 9.31 -10.44 6.93
C ARG A 53 10.12 -9.19 7.32
N SER A 54 10.21 -8.22 6.42
CA SER A 54 10.91 -6.95 6.67
C SER A 54 9.95 -5.75 6.73
N PRO A 55 9.11 -5.66 7.78
CA PRO A 55 8.23 -4.49 7.99
C PRO A 55 9.04 -3.21 8.24
N ASP A 56 10.25 -3.34 8.77
CA ASP A 56 11.22 -2.24 8.97
C ASP A 56 11.62 -1.54 7.67
N LEU A 57 11.58 -2.26 6.54
CA LEU A 57 11.90 -1.70 5.23
C LEU A 57 10.68 -1.12 4.50
N ASN A 58 9.47 -1.37 5.00
CA ASN A 58 8.25 -0.81 4.43
C ASN A 58 7.89 0.50 5.15
N PRO A 59 7.97 1.68 4.49
CA PRO A 59 7.63 2.95 5.14
C PRO A 59 6.20 2.98 5.70
N MET A 60 5.28 2.23 5.08
CA MET A 60 3.92 2.10 5.58
C MET A 60 3.89 1.41 6.95
N ASP A 61 4.56 0.27 7.08
CA ASP A 61 4.54 -0.53 8.31
C ASP A 61 5.44 0.09 9.39
N PHE A 62 6.63 0.56 9.02
CA PHE A 62 7.60 1.14 9.94
C PHE A 62 7.14 2.48 10.54
N SER A 63 6.40 3.30 9.80
CA SER A 63 6.12 4.68 10.19
C SER A 63 4.66 5.10 10.05
N VAL A 64 4.08 5.01 8.86
CA VAL A 64 2.76 5.59 8.58
C VAL A 64 1.67 4.97 9.44
N LEU A 65 1.65 3.63 9.54
CA LEU A 65 0.66 2.92 10.35
C LEU A 65 0.82 3.22 11.86
N GLY A 66 2.05 3.28 12.36
CA GLY A 66 2.31 3.65 13.77
C GLY A 66 1.89 5.10 14.08
N LEU A 67 2.13 6.04 13.15
CA LEU A 67 1.65 7.41 13.30
C LEU A 67 0.13 7.48 13.29
N LEU A 68 -0.52 6.74 12.38
CA LEU A 68 -1.97 6.68 12.30
C LEU A 68 -2.59 6.13 13.60
N GLU A 69 -2.05 5.02 14.10
CA GLU A 69 -2.43 4.42 15.37
C GLU A 69 -2.26 5.41 16.54
N SER A 70 -1.14 6.14 16.59
CA SER A 70 -0.90 7.14 17.65
C SER A 70 -1.93 8.26 17.66
N LYS A 71 -2.49 8.63 16.49
CA LYS A 71 -3.51 9.68 16.38
C LYS A 71 -4.89 9.22 16.84
N ILE A 72 -5.24 7.97 16.57
CA ILE A 72 -6.59 7.43 16.86
C ILE A 72 -6.69 6.74 18.22
N SER A 73 -5.58 6.25 18.77
CA SER A 73 -5.55 5.47 20.03
C SER A 73 -5.97 6.26 21.28
N GLY A 74 -5.97 7.59 21.21
CA GLY A 74 -6.45 8.46 22.29
C GLY A 74 -7.98 8.60 22.39
N SER A 75 -8.74 8.03 21.44
CA SER A 75 -10.21 8.16 21.37
C SER A 75 -10.89 6.82 21.20
N SER A 76 -12.08 6.65 21.80
CA SER A 76 -12.95 5.50 21.50
C SER A 76 -13.95 5.88 20.41
N TYR A 77 -14.12 5.00 19.41
CA TYR A 77 -15.08 5.19 18.33
C TYR A 77 -16.18 4.13 18.43
N ASN A 78 -17.44 4.56 18.45
CA ASN A 78 -18.59 3.66 18.64
C ASN A 78 -19.12 3.06 17.32
N SER A 79 -18.51 3.39 16.18
CA SER A 79 -18.85 2.82 14.88
C SER A 79 -17.65 2.82 13.93
N VAL A 80 -17.71 1.96 12.92
CA VAL A 80 -16.71 1.91 11.84
C VAL A 80 -16.70 3.22 11.05
N ASP A 81 -17.84 3.86 10.85
CA ASP A 81 -17.92 5.11 10.10
C ASP A 81 -17.32 6.29 10.88
N ALA A 82 -17.52 6.33 12.21
CA ALA A 82 -16.88 7.32 13.07
C ALA A 82 -15.35 7.14 13.06
N LEU A 83 -14.86 5.90 13.04
CA LEU A 83 -13.44 5.62 12.89
C LEU A 83 -12.92 6.06 11.51
N LYS A 84 -13.61 5.67 10.42
CA LYS A 84 -13.22 6.07 9.06
C LYS A 84 -13.17 7.59 8.86
N ALA A 85 -14.08 8.33 9.49
CA ALA A 85 -14.10 9.80 9.43
C ALA A 85 -12.93 10.45 10.18
N ALA A 86 -12.28 9.72 11.09
CA ALA A 86 -11.11 10.19 11.83
C ALA A 86 -9.77 9.80 11.18
N LEU A 87 -9.79 8.99 10.10
CA LEU A 87 -8.64 8.57 9.30
C LEU A 87 -8.45 9.52 8.11
#